data_AF-A0A8C6TV27-F1
#
_entry.id   AF-A0A8C6TV27-F1
#
_cell.length_a   1.000
_cell.length_b   1.000
_cell.length_c   1.000
_cell.angle_alpha   90.00
_cell.angle_beta   90.00
_cell.angle_gamma   90.00
#
_symmetry.space_group_name_H-M   'P 1'
#
loop_
_entity.id
_entity.type
_entity.pdbx_description
1 polymer ?
#
loop_
_entity_poly.entity_id
_entity_poly.type
_entity_poly.pdbx_seq_one_letter_code
_entity_poly.pdbx_strand_id
1 'polypeptide(L)'
;ILLCSTQPNSPKIHEGWWAYKEVVQGSFVPVPSFWGLVNSAWNLCSVGKRQSPVNIETSHMIFDPFLKPIKLNTGGRKVGTSVSQVLQ
;
A
#
# COMPACT_ATOMS: atom_id res chain seq x y z
N ILE A 1 0.22 35.90 -34.70
CA ILE A 1 0.93 34.64 -34.36
C ILE A 1 1.19 34.69 -32.87
N LEU A 2 0.36 34.02 -32.06
CA LEU A 2 0.56 33.93 -30.62
C LEU A 2 1.71 32.94 -30.37
N LEU A 3 2.85 33.43 -29.90
CA LEU A 3 3.94 32.57 -29.41
C LEU A 3 3.67 32.25 -27.93
N CYS A 4 3.03 31.11 -27.67
CA CYS A 4 2.97 30.54 -26.33
C CYS A 4 4.32 29.90 -26.03
N SER A 5 5.12 30.50 -25.14
CA SER A 5 6.31 29.85 -24.58
C SER A 5 5.85 28.80 -23.59
N THR A 6 5.75 27.54 -24.04
CA THR A 6 5.61 26.39 -23.15
C THR A 6 6.96 26.09 -22.53
N GLN A 7 7.21 26.58 -21.32
CA GLN A 7 8.31 26.08 -20.50
C GLN A 7 7.94 24.67 -20.04
N PRO A 8 8.78 23.63 -20.28
CA PRO A 8 8.59 22.33 -19.69
C PRO A 8 9.00 22.43 -18.23
N ASN A 9 8.11 22.96 -17.38
CA ASN A 9 8.24 22.81 -15.95
C ASN A 9 8.11 21.32 -15.67
N SER A 10 9.23 20.65 -15.40
CA SER A 10 9.23 19.32 -14.83
C SER A 10 8.41 19.40 -13.54
N PRO A 11 7.24 18.73 -13.46
CA PRO A 11 6.48 18.77 -12.23
C PRO A 11 7.35 18.09 -11.18
N LYS A 12 7.63 18.78 -10.07
CA LYS A 12 8.20 18.16 -8.88
C LYS A 12 7.16 17.21 -8.30
N ILE A 13 7.07 16.03 -8.89
CA ILE A 13 6.29 14.89 -8.44
C ILE A 13 7.02 14.34 -7.22
N HIS A 14 6.58 14.66 -6.01
CA HIS A 14 6.89 13.71 -4.95
C HIS A 14 5.86 13.57 -3.83
N GLU A 15 5.08 14.60 -3.48
CA GLU A 15 4.29 14.53 -2.23
C GLU A 15 2.75 14.59 -2.42
N GLY A 16 2.23 14.35 -3.63
CA GLY A 16 0.78 14.59 -3.90
C GLY A 16 0.14 13.79 -5.02
N TRP A 17 0.71 12.65 -5.41
CA TRP A 17 0.20 11.84 -6.54
C TRP A 17 -0.80 10.76 -6.13
N TRP A 18 -0.96 10.57 -4.83
CA TRP A 18 -1.97 9.72 -4.20
C TRP A 18 -2.29 10.33 -2.83
N ALA A 19 -3.49 10.07 -2.32
CA ALA A 19 -3.89 10.53 -1.00
C ALA A 19 -4.73 9.47 -0.28
N TYR A 20 -4.79 9.58 1.05
CA TYR A 20 -5.74 8.81 1.87
C TYR A 20 -7.08 9.54 2.07
N LYS A 21 -7.07 10.87 2.00
CA LYS A 21 -8.23 11.73 2.21
C LYS A 21 -8.36 12.70 1.04
N GLU A 22 -9.58 13.15 0.78
CA GLU A 22 -9.84 14.21 -0.19
C GLU A 22 -9.02 15.46 0.13
N VAL A 23 -8.37 16.00 -0.91
CA VAL A 23 -7.66 17.28 -0.83
C VAL A 23 -8.66 18.39 -1.18
N VAL A 24 -8.89 19.31 -0.24
CA VAL A 24 -9.73 20.47 -0.46
C VAL A 24 -8.87 21.56 -1.11
N GLN A 25 -9.03 21.76 -2.42
CA GLN A 25 -8.72 22.95 -3.25
C GLN A 25 -8.18 22.52 -4.63
N GLY A 26 -9.08 22.51 -5.62
CA GLY A 26 -8.74 22.68 -7.05
C GLY A 26 -7.95 21.58 -7.75
N SER A 27 -7.48 20.53 -7.06
CA SER A 27 -6.78 19.40 -7.66
C SER A 27 -7.35 18.06 -7.19
N PHE A 28 -7.67 17.18 -8.14
CA PHE A 28 -8.14 15.83 -7.85
C PHE A 28 -6.93 14.92 -7.57
N VAL A 29 -6.72 14.58 -6.30
CA VAL A 29 -5.73 13.58 -5.88
C VAL A 29 -6.47 12.27 -5.59
N PRO A 30 -6.11 11.14 -6.22
CA PRO A 30 -6.86 9.91 -6.09
C PRO A 30 -6.76 9.35 -4.68
N VAL A 31 -7.92 9.10 -4.09
CA VAL A 31 -8.08 8.41 -2.80
C VAL A 31 -8.03 6.88 -2.98
N PRO A 32 -7.94 6.07 -1.91
CA PRO A 32 -7.70 4.63 -2.03
C PRO A 32 -8.66 3.88 -2.97
N SER A 33 -9.94 4.26 -2.99
CA SER A 33 -10.95 3.68 -3.89
C SER A 33 -10.64 3.88 -5.39
N PHE A 34 -9.77 4.82 -5.74
CA PHE A 34 -9.43 5.16 -7.13
C PHE A 34 -7.98 4.84 -7.53
N TRP A 35 -7.11 4.42 -6.61
CA TRP A 35 -5.70 4.15 -6.92
C TRP A 35 -5.51 3.18 -8.08
N GLY A 36 -6.33 2.12 -8.15
CA GLY A 36 -6.25 1.14 -9.23
C GLY A 36 -6.91 1.56 -10.55
N LEU A 37 -7.61 2.70 -10.58
CA LEU A 37 -8.32 3.21 -11.76
C LEU A 37 -7.55 4.34 -12.47
N VAL A 38 -6.73 5.08 -11.73
CA VAL A 38 -6.02 6.28 -12.23
C VAL A 38 -4.62 6.01 -12.76
N ASN A 39 -4.06 4.83 -12.48
CA ASN A 39 -2.73 4.44 -12.95
C ASN A 39 -2.71 2.94 -13.24
N SER A 40 -2.36 2.55 -14.47
CA SER A 40 -2.31 1.15 -14.89
C SER A 40 -1.31 0.31 -14.10
N ALA A 41 -0.24 0.93 -13.58
CA ALA A 41 0.74 0.27 -12.72
C ALA A 41 0.16 -0.15 -11.35
N TRP A 42 -0.98 0.40 -10.96
CA TRP A 42 -1.60 0.20 -9.64
C TRP A 42 -2.91 -0.62 -9.71
N ASN A 43 -3.19 -1.31 -10.82
CA ASN A 43 -4.47 -2.00 -11.02
C ASN A 43 -4.84 -2.96 -9.88
N LEU A 44 -3.85 -3.55 -9.20
CA LEU A 44 -4.05 -4.51 -8.11
C LEU A 44 -4.82 -3.91 -6.92
N CYS A 45 -4.75 -2.58 -6.74
CA CYS A 45 -5.55 -1.88 -5.73
C CYS A 45 -7.06 -1.99 -6.00
N SER A 46 -7.47 -2.22 -7.25
CA SER A 46 -8.88 -2.37 -7.64
C SER A 46 -9.25 -3.84 -7.94
N VAL A 47 -8.40 -4.60 -8.62
CA VAL A 47 -8.73 -5.97 -9.07
C VAL A 47 -8.12 -7.07 -8.20
N GLY A 48 -7.24 -6.73 -7.26
CA GLY A 48 -6.60 -7.69 -6.37
C GLY A 48 -7.59 -8.31 -5.39
N LYS A 49 -7.65 -9.64 -5.33
CA LYS A 49 -8.51 -10.39 -4.39
C LYS A 49 -7.87 -10.68 -3.03
N ARG A 50 -6.61 -10.29 -2.87
CA ARG A 50 -5.77 -10.53 -1.68
C ARG A 50 -5.03 -9.25 -1.30
N GLN A 51 -5.80 -8.19 -1.07
CA GLN A 51 -5.29 -6.88 -0.66
C GLN A 51 -5.24 -6.79 0.86
N SER A 52 -4.35 -5.95 1.38
CA SER A 52 -4.26 -5.58 2.79
C SER A 52 -4.72 -4.14 2.98
N PRO A 53 -5.21 -3.75 4.18
CA PRO A 53 -5.42 -4.59 5.36
C PRO A 53 -6.64 -5.53 5.23
N VAL A 54 -6.65 -6.60 6.01
CA VAL A 54 -7.80 -7.50 6.19
C VAL A 54 -8.28 -7.48 7.64
N ASN A 55 -9.55 -7.81 7.88
CA ASN A 55 -10.08 -7.97 9.23
C ASN A 55 -9.60 -9.30 9.83
N ILE A 56 -8.89 -9.22 10.95
CA ILE A 56 -8.28 -10.38 11.59
C ILE A 56 -9.22 -10.90 12.69
N GLU A 57 -10.05 -11.89 12.36
CA GLU A 57 -10.99 -12.53 13.28
C GLU A 57 -10.35 -13.73 13.97
N THR A 58 -9.94 -13.57 15.23
CA THR A 58 -9.23 -14.60 15.99
C THR A 58 -10.03 -15.89 16.16
N SER A 59 -11.37 -15.83 16.12
CA SER A 59 -12.26 -16.99 16.15
C SER A 59 -12.17 -17.87 14.89
N HIS A 60 -11.73 -17.32 13.76
CA HIS A 60 -11.63 -18.01 12.47
C HIS A 60 -10.18 -18.34 12.09
N MET A 61 -9.22 -18.00 12.94
CA MET A 61 -7.81 -18.35 12.71
C MET A 61 -7.59 -19.85 12.88
N ILE A 62 -6.77 -20.40 11.99
CA ILE A 62 -6.29 -21.77 12.11
C ILE A 62 -4.96 -21.77 12.87
N PHE A 63 -4.88 -22.66 13.87
CA PHE A 63 -3.63 -22.95 14.57
C PHE A 63 -2.79 -23.90 13.72
N ASP A 64 -1.55 -23.52 13.43
CA ASP A 64 -0.59 -24.36 12.74
C ASP A 64 0.62 -24.61 13.66
N PRO A 65 0.73 -25.82 14.26
CA PRO A 65 1.83 -26.16 15.17
C PRO A 65 3.19 -26.27 14.47
N PHE A 66 3.22 -26.33 13.14
CA PHE A 66 4.44 -26.54 12.36
C PHE A 66 5.06 -25.26 11.82
N LEU A 67 4.50 -24.09 12.18
CA LEU A 67 5.08 -22.82 11.81
C LEU A 67 6.46 -22.65 12.41
N LYS A 68 7.40 -22.26 11.54
CA LYS A 68 8.76 -21.97 11.96
C LYS A 68 8.75 -20.67 12.77
N PRO A 69 9.39 -20.65 13.95
CA PRO A 69 9.61 -19.42 14.70
C PRO A 69 10.19 -18.33 13.80
N ILE A 70 9.64 -17.11 13.87
CA ILE A 70 10.17 -15.98 13.10
C ILE A 70 11.55 -15.65 13.67
N LYS A 71 12.55 -15.69 12.79
CA LYS A 71 13.93 -15.34 13.11
C LYS A 71 14.19 -13.90 12.69
N LEU A 72 14.34 -13.01 13.65
CA LEU A 72 14.69 -11.62 13.40
C LEU A 72 16.19 -11.43 13.59
N ASN A 73 16.85 -10.85 12.59
CA ASN A 73 18.23 -10.40 12.67
C ASN A 73 18.24 -8.87 12.64
N THR A 74 18.49 -8.25 13.79
CA THR A 74 18.61 -6.79 13.89
C THR A 74 20.02 -6.48 14.37
N GLY A 75 20.96 -6.26 13.44
CA GLY A 75 22.26 -5.62 13.68
C GLY A 75 23.09 -6.12 14.88
N GLY A 76 22.93 -7.38 15.30
CA GLY A 76 23.63 -7.97 16.46
C GLY A 76 22.73 -8.68 17.48
N ARG A 77 21.42 -8.44 17.47
CA ARG A 77 20.46 -9.17 18.33
C ARG A 77 19.65 -10.16 17.50
N LYS A 78 19.85 -11.45 17.78
CA LYS A 78 19.00 -12.53 17.27
C LYS A 78 17.81 -12.67 18.21
N VAL A 79 16.60 -12.36 17.73
CA VAL A 79 15.36 -12.60 18.48
C VAL A 79 14.63 -13.72 17.77
N GLY A 80 14.49 -14.86 18.46
CA GLY A 80 13.59 -15.93 18.05
C GLY A 80 12.24 -15.71 18.70
N THR A 81 11.16 -15.67 17.91
CA THR A 81 9.79 -15.59 18.44
C THR A 81 9.02 -16.81 17.99
N SER A 82 8.29 -17.45 18.91
CA SER A 82 7.39 -18.55 18.56
C SER A 82 6.06 -17.94 18.09
N VAL A 83 5.69 -18.22 16.85
CA VAL A 83 4.36 -17.94 16.31
C VAL A 83 3.77 -19.26 15.82
N SER A 84 2.52 -19.51 16.17
CA SER A 84 1.84 -20.78 15.92
C SER A 84 0.49 -20.60 15.23
N GLN A 85 0.27 -19.45 14.59
CA GLN A 85 -0.97 -19.14 13.86
C GLN A 85 -0.65 -18.74 12.42
N VAL A 86 -1.26 -19.42 11.46
CA VAL A 86 -1.45 -18.98 10.07
C VAL A 86 -2.78 -19.58 9.60
N LEU A 87 -3.80 -18.74 9.44
CA LEU A 87 -4.61 -18.60 8.21
C LEU A 87 -5.64 -17.46 8.37
N GLN A 88 -5.94 -16.81 7.25
CA GLN A 88 -7.30 -16.48 6.81
C GLN A 88 -7.53 -17.06 5.42
#